data_AF-A0AAC8WBA4-F1
#
_entry.id   AF-A0AAC8WBA4-F1
#
_cell.length_a   1.000
_cell.length_b   1.000
_cell.length_c   1.000
_cell.angle_alpha   90.00
_cell.angle_beta   90.00
_cell.angle_gamma   90.00
#
_symmetry.space_group_name_H-M   'P 1'
#
loop_
_entity.id
_entity.type
_entity.pdbx_description
1 polymer ?
#
loop_
_entity_poly.entity_id
_entity_poly.type
_entity_poly.pdbx_seq_one_letter_code
_entity_poly.pdbx_strand_id
1 'polypeptide(L)'
;MVNKRILSSVLGSLGVLAIASNITVNAKASTYETTPMLSYRYSQKKANYHDKSTSAHYKYVWKKAVEAWKQKGFKWTSKGSSKTNLTSYSDSSKKGLTIAGYDAVRYNPSNGYIIRNNVMINRAVFEKYGYSTDDQIHVAEHELGHALGLAHNKVNSKSVMNPANRFYGIQPCDVRGMNKRYSTAIDNDSVNPNQYVDVIEYMKVKPRVSRVSYKYNATNKQLLIKGQAEGFSKIAVKYGHNKVRIFKVDKHSAFNVKYHFKGYGTFTVYGVNRKGKIVSNKYKIGSNKYATEKPVVYKNTRNKNGEKIYLSNVAPSTIRVFNRGKLVKEFVADSSGNTIFISQKKLRKSNSITIDQKEFSKKTSVKVKVPKLSIGENNVINY
;
A
#
# COMPACT_ATOMS: atom_id res chain seq x y z
N MET A 1 -46.57 -11.32 4.88
CA MET A 1 -46.04 -10.46 5.96
C MET A 1 -44.56 -10.74 6.15
N VAL A 2 -43.71 -9.75 5.88
CA VAL A 2 -42.25 -9.87 5.98
C VAL A 2 -41.82 -9.56 7.41
N ASN A 3 -41.44 -10.57 8.18
CA ASN A 3 -40.89 -10.37 9.52
C ASN A 3 -39.39 -10.06 9.45
N LYS A 4 -39.04 -8.77 9.44
CA LYS A 4 -37.69 -8.30 9.78
C LYS A 4 -37.52 -8.35 11.30
N ARG A 5 -36.85 -9.37 11.84
CA ARG A 5 -36.32 -9.31 13.20
C ARG A 5 -34.91 -8.73 13.16
N ILE A 6 -34.79 -7.50 13.66
CA ILE A 6 -33.54 -6.89 14.07
C ILE A 6 -33.16 -7.53 15.41
N LEU A 7 -32.08 -8.29 15.46
CA LEU A 7 -31.50 -8.74 16.72
C LEU A 7 -30.78 -7.55 17.37
N SER A 8 -31.34 -7.11 18.49
CA SER A 8 -30.75 -6.16 19.42
C SER A 8 -29.58 -6.82 20.14
N SER A 9 -28.40 -6.21 20.01
CA SER A 9 -27.23 -6.53 20.81
C SER A 9 -27.42 -5.98 22.23
N VAL A 10 -27.40 -6.88 23.22
CA VAL A 10 -27.33 -6.55 24.65
C VAL A 10 -26.01 -5.82 24.93
N LEU A 11 -26.10 -4.55 25.36
CA LEU A 11 -25.00 -3.83 26.00
C LEU A 11 -24.92 -4.26 27.46
N GLY A 12 -23.94 -5.10 27.79
CA GLY A 12 -23.44 -5.27 29.15
C GLY A 12 -22.23 -4.36 29.35
N SER A 13 -22.40 -3.33 30.19
CA SER A 13 -21.37 -2.40 30.64
C SER A 13 -20.34 -3.11 31.53
N LEU A 14 -19.05 -2.96 31.23
CA LEU A 14 -17.98 -3.15 32.22
C LEU A 14 -16.85 -2.12 32.00
N GLY A 15 -16.41 -1.58 33.13
CA GLY A 15 -15.61 -0.37 33.30
C GLY A 15 -14.31 -0.29 32.50
N VAL A 16 -14.02 0.94 32.10
CA VAL A 16 -12.75 1.39 31.52
C VAL A 16 -11.70 1.48 32.62
N LEU A 17 -10.61 0.72 32.48
CA LEU A 17 -9.31 1.09 33.06
C LEU A 17 -8.26 0.99 31.95
N ALA A 18 -8.01 2.13 31.28
CA ALA A 18 -7.08 2.23 30.17
C ALA A 18 -5.66 2.48 30.69
N ILE A 19 -4.89 1.42 30.89
CA ILE A 19 -3.43 1.51 31.00
C ILE A 19 -2.89 1.48 29.56
N ALA A 20 -2.48 2.64 29.06
CA ALA A 20 -1.95 2.81 27.71
C ALA A 20 -0.57 2.12 27.57
N SER A 21 -0.59 0.81 27.34
CA SER A 21 0.58 0.05 26.92
C SER A 21 0.65 0.09 25.40
N ASN A 22 1.71 0.69 24.84
CA ASN A 22 2.01 0.65 23.41
C ASN A 22 2.37 -0.79 22.99
N ILE A 23 1.37 -1.63 22.74
CA ILE A 23 1.59 -2.94 22.12
C ILE A 23 1.77 -2.69 20.62
N THR A 24 3.02 -2.56 20.19
CA THR A 24 3.41 -2.83 18.81
C THR A 24 3.04 -4.27 18.48
N VAL A 25 1.86 -4.48 17.88
CA VAL A 25 1.43 -5.80 17.42
C VAL A 25 2.38 -6.24 16.31
N ASN A 26 3.29 -7.14 16.66
CA ASN A 26 4.31 -7.66 15.77
C ASN A 26 3.59 -8.41 14.62
N ALA A 27 3.80 -8.02 13.36
CA ALA A 27 3.10 -8.62 12.21
C ALA A 27 3.33 -10.14 12.06
N LYS A 28 4.32 -10.69 12.77
CA LYS A 28 4.59 -12.14 12.91
C LYS A 28 3.54 -12.89 13.77
N ALA A 29 2.79 -12.22 14.65
CA ALA A 29 1.78 -12.86 15.51
C ALA A 29 0.45 -13.15 14.78
N SER A 30 0.14 -12.44 13.69
CA SER A 30 -1.14 -12.61 12.98
C SER A 30 -1.27 -13.90 12.16
N THR A 31 -0.17 -14.63 11.95
CA THR A 31 -0.16 -15.97 11.33
C THR A 31 -0.39 -17.09 12.37
N TYR A 32 -0.38 -16.77 13.67
CA TYR A 32 -0.50 -17.73 14.76
C TYR A 32 -1.95 -18.03 15.13
N GLU A 33 -2.82 -17.04 15.08
CA GLU A 33 -4.23 -17.23 15.42
C GLU A 33 -4.98 -17.98 14.32
N THR A 34 -5.64 -19.07 14.72
CA THR A 34 -6.52 -19.86 13.87
C THR A 34 -7.65 -19.00 13.32
N THR A 35 -7.86 -19.03 11.99
CA THR A 35 -8.93 -18.27 11.35
C THR A 35 -10.28 -18.68 11.97
N PRO A 36 -11.14 -17.72 12.40
CA PRO A 36 -12.38 -18.05 13.06
C PRO A 36 -13.36 -18.78 12.13
N MET A 37 -14.33 -19.46 12.74
CA MET A 37 -15.30 -20.30 12.04
C MET A 37 -16.67 -19.60 11.99
N LEU A 38 -17.38 -19.75 10.89
CA LEU A 38 -18.78 -19.38 10.77
C LEU A 38 -19.68 -20.52 11.28
N SER A 39 -20.95 -20.19 11.55
CA SER A 39 -21.94 -21.17 12.01
C SER A 39 -22.24 -22.24 10.96
N TYR A 40 -22.10 -21.91 9.68
CA TYR A 40 -22.40 -22.81 8.58
C TYR A 40 -21.18 -23.59 8.05
N ARG A 41 -21.43 -24.76 7.46
CA ARG A 41 -20.44 -25.56 6.72
C ARG A 41 -21.13 -26.57 5.78
N TYR A 42 -20.35 -27.26 4.96
CA TYR A 42 -20.79 -28.51 4.33
C TYR A 42 -20.83 -29.66 5.36
N SER A 43 -21.62 -30.70 5.10
CA SER A 43 -21.75 -31.85 6.01
C SER A 43 -20.43 -32.60 6.24
N GLN A 44 -19.53 -32.56 5.26
CA GLN A 44 -18.20 -33.14 5.30
C GLN A 44 -17.19 -32.15 4.74
N LYS A 45 -15.90 -32.43 4.91
CA LYS A 45 -14.78 -31.69 4.31
C LYS A 45 -14.67 -31.95 2.78
N LYS A 46 -15.81 -31.96 2.11
CA LYS A 46 -15.99 -32.16 0.67
C LYS A 46 -17.27 -31.48 0.19
N ALA A 47 -17.26 -30.99 -1.04
CA ALA A 47 -18.44 -30.42 -1.69
C ALA A 47 -18.32 -30.45 -3.22
N ASN A 48 -19.47 -30.36 -3.88
CA ASN A 48 -19.54 -30.14 -5.33
C ASN A 48 -19.60 -28.64 -5.59
N TYR A 49 -19.10 -28.19 -6.74
CA TYR A 49 -19.29 -26.82 -7.21
C TYR A 49 -19.66 -26.80 -8.70
N HIS A 50 -20.32 -25.72 -9.12
CA HIS A 50 -20.58 -25.40 -10.52
C HIS A 50 -19.98 -24.03 -10.82
N ASP A 51 -18.94 -23.98 -11.65
CA ASP A 51 -18.40 -22.73 -12.18
C ASP A 51 -19.28 -22.24 -13.34
N LYS A 52 -20.00 -21.15 -13.10
CA LYS A 52 -20.90 -20.50 -14.06
C LYS A 52 -20.21 -19.44 -14.91
N SER A 53 -18.89 -19.31 -14.81
CA SER A 53 -18.13 -18.34 -15.59
C SER A 53 -18.16 -18.70 -17.08
N THR A 54 -18.50 -17.74 -17.92
CA THR A 54 -18.42 -17.89 -19.38
C THR A 54 -17.05 -17.52 -19.94
N SER A 55 -16.35 -16.58 -19.29
CA SER A 55 -15.01 -16.14 -19.65
C SER A 55 -13.93 -17.18 -19.29
N ALA A 56 -13.08 -17.52 -20.25
CA ALA A 56 -11.93 -18.42 -20.04
C ALA A 56 -11.00 -17.94 -18.92
N HIS A 57 -10.79 -16.63 -18.81
CA HIS A 57 -9.99 -16.02 -17.73
C HIS A 57 -10.57 -16.30 -16.35
N TYR A 58 -11.87 -16.09 -16.15
CA TYR A 58 -12.49 -16.33 -14.84
C TYR A 58 -12.65 -17.81 -14.52
N LYS A 59 -12.81 -18.69 -15.53
CA LYS A 59 -12.68 -20.15 -15.34
C LYS A 59 -11.30 -20.51 -14.80
N TYR A 60 -10.24 -19.89 -15.33
CA TYR A 60 -8.87 -20.09 -14.84
C TYR A 60 -8.71 -19.61 -13.38
N VAL A 61 -9.21 -18.42 -13.05
CA VAL A 61 -9.17 -17.86 -11.68
C VAL A 61 -9.84 -18.81 -10.69
N TRP A 62 -11.06 -19.27 -10.97
CA TRP A 62 -11.77 -20.21 -10.09
C TRP A 62 -11.08 -21.56 -10.00
N LYS A 63 -10.59 -22.10 -11.12
CA LYS A 63 -9.81 -23.35 -11.12
C LYS A 63 -8.63 -23.27 -10.16
N LYS A 64 -7.84 -22.18 -10.22
CA LYS A 64 -6.69 -21.96 -9.33
C LYS A 64 -7.09 -21.89 -7.87
N ALA A 65 -8.13 -21.12 -7.55
CA ALA A 65 -8.60 -20.98 -6.17
C ALA A 65 -9.14 -22.31 -5.60
N VAL A 66 -9.87 -23.08 -6.40
CA VAL A 66 -10.35 -24.43 -6.03
C VAL A 66 -9.18 -25.39 -5.82
N GLU A 67 -8.19 -25.40 -6.73
CA GLU A 67 -6.98 -26.23 -6.62
C GLU A 67 -6.18 -25.90 -5.36
N ALA A 68 -6.06 -24.62 -5.00
CA ALA A 68 -5.38 -24.19 -3.79
C ALA A 68 -6.04 -24.79 -2.53
N TRP A 69 -7.36 -24.71 -2.39
CA TRP A 69 -8.07 -25.33 -1.27
C TRP A 69 -8.03 -26.87 -1.30
N LYS A 70 -8.00 -27.47 -2.50
CA LYS A 70 -7.79 -28.92 -2.64
C LYS A 70 -6.45 -29.37 -2.10
N GLN A 71 -5.37 -28.65 -2.43
CA GLN A 71 -4.03 -28.93 -1.91
C GLN A 71 -3.94 -28.77 -0.38
N LYS A 72 -4.79 -27.94 0.22
CA LYS A 72 -4.89 -27.81 1.69
C LYS A 72 -5.80 -28.86 2.35
N GLY A 73 -6.37 -29.77 1.56
CA GLY A 73 -7.08 -30.95 2.04
C GLY A 73 -8.60 -30.84 2.05
N PHE A 74 -9.21 -29.84 1.41
CA PHE A 74 -10.66 -29.85 1.15
C PHE A 74 -10.98 -30.56 -0.17
N LYS A 75 -11.97 -31.44 -0.22
CA LYS A 75 -12.29 -32.16 -1.47
C LYS A 75 -13.35 -31.43 -2.30
N TRP A 76 -12.94 -30.76 -3.37
CA TRP A 76 -13.85 -30.15 -4.35
C TRP A 76 -14.03 -31.01 -5.61
N THR A 77 -15.28 -31.16 -6.04
CA THR A 77 -15.66 -31.88 -7.27
C THR A 77 -16.48 -30.96 -8.18
N SER A 78 -16.07 -30.81 -9.44
CA SER A 78 -16.82 -30.04 -10.43
C SER A 78 -18.06 -30.82 -10.89
N LYS A 79 -19.21 -30.15 -11.00
CA LYS A 79 -20.47 -30.69 -11.51
C LYS A 79 -21.19 -29.61 -12.34
N GLY A 80 -21.94 -30.03 -13.36
CA GLY A 80 -22.79 -29.13 -14.16
C GLY A 80 -23.98 -28.54 -13.39
N SER A 81 -24.24 -29.04 -12.18
CA SER A 81 -25.18 -28.46 -11.22
C SER A 81 -24.68 -28.72 -9.80
N SER A 82 -24.77 -27.72 -8.93
CA SER A 82 -24.41 -27.81 -7.52
C SER A 82 -25.16 -26.75 -6.72
N LYS A 83 -25.31 -26.98 -5.41
CA LYS A 83 -25.73 -25.94 -4.46
C LYS A 83 -24.71 -24.80 -4.32
N THR A 84 -23.47 -25.03 -4.73
CA THR A 84 -22.39 -24.03 -4.70
C THR A 84 -22.06 -23.57 -6.11
N ASN A 85 -22.37 -22.32 -6.41
CA ASN A 85 -22.06 -21.69 -7.69
C ASN A 85 -20.87 -20.76 -7.53
N LEU A 86 -19.91 -20.86 -8.44
CA LEU A 86 -18.79 -19.91 -8.57
C LEU A 86 -19.07 -19.03 -9.78
N THR A 87 -18.95 -17.72 -9.66
CA THR A 87 -19.14 -16.82 -10.81
C THR A 87 -18.46 -15.47 -10.60
N SER A 88 -18.49 -14.63 -11.63
CA SER A 88 -18.07 -13.23 -11.55
C SER A 88 -19.23 -12.31 -11.93
N TYR A 89 -19.25 -11.11 -11.37
CA TYR A 89 -20.23 -10.06 -11.65
C TYR A 89 -19.54 -8.73 -11.94
N SER A 90 -20.27 -7.74 -12.40
CA SER A 90 -19.73 -6.40 -12.66
C SER A 90 -20.63 -5.34 -12.04
N ASP A 91 -20.19 -4.74 -10.94
CA ASP A 91 -20.84 -3.58 -10.32
C ASP A 91 -19.84 -2.42 -10.20
N SER A 92 -19.93 -1.48 -11.13
CA SER A 92 -19.10 -0.27 -11.22
C SER A 92 -19.68 0.92 -10.44
N SER A 93 -20.76 0.72 -9.68
CA SER A 93 -21.32 1.76 -8.82
C SER A 93 -20.35 2.15 -7.71
N LYS A 94 -20.57 3.34 -7.10
CA LYS A 94 -19.74 3.80 -5.97
C LYS A 94 -19.73 2.80 -4.80
N LYS A 95 -20.82 2.05 -4.59
CA LYS A 95 -20.92 1.01 -3.55
C LYS A 95 -20.24 -0.28 -4.00
N GLY A 96 -20.48 -0.72 -5.24
CA GLY A 96 -19.86 -1.90 -5.84
C GLY A 96 -18.34 -1.85 -5.83
N LEU A 97 -17.76 -0.69 -6.13
CA LEU A 97 -16.31 -0.49 -6.12
C LEU A 97 -15.66 -0.56 -4.72
N THR A 98 -16.43 -0.76 -3.64
CA THR A 98 -15.91 -1.02 -2.30
C THR A 98 -15.86 -2.50 -1.94
N ILE A 99 -16.37 -3.38 -2.81
CA ILE A 99 -16.56 -4.81 -2.59
C ILE A 99 -15.86 -5.59 -3.71
N ALA A 100 -14.79 -6.31 -3.37
CA ALA A 100 -14.02 -7.10 -4.34
C ALA A 100 -14.66 -8.45 -4.66
N GLY A 101 -15.42 -9.00 -3.71
CA GLY A 101 -16.17 -10.23 -3.83
C GLY A 101 -17.14 -10.37 -2.67
N TYR A 102 -17.99 -11.39 -2.76
CA TYR A 102 -18.83 -11.83 -1.66
C TYR A 102 -19.21 -13.30 -1.78
N ASP A 103 -19.53 -13.90 -0.64
CA ASP A 103 -20.13 -15.22 -0.50
C ASP A 103 -21.56 -15.07 0.04
N ALA A 104 -22.56 -15.50 -0.73
CA ALA A 104 -23.97 -15.46 -0.34
C ALA A 104 -24.47 -16.87 -0.04
N VAL A 105 -24.65 -17.17 1.24
CA VAL A 105 -24.96 -18.49 1.77
C VAL A 105 -26.38 -18.54 2.29
N ARG A 106 -27.07 -19.65 1.99
CA ARG A 106 -28.24 -20.08 2.73
C ARG A 106 -27.92 -21.39 3.42
N TYR A 107 -28.22 -21.50 4.70
CA TYR A 107 -28.00 -22.73 5.48
C TYR A 107 -29.22 -23.07 6.35
N ASN A 108 -29.29 -24.34 6.76
CA ASN A 108 -30.24 -24.79 7.76
C ASN A 108 -29.64 -24.56 9.16
N PRO A 109 -30.23 -23.70 10.01
CA PRO A 109 -29.70 -23.40 11.33
C PRO A 109 -29.76 -24.59 12.30
N SER A 110 -30.68 -25.54 12.10
CA SER A 110 -30.81 -26.71 13.00
C SER A 110 -29.64 -27.68 12.90
N ASN A 111 -28.86 -27.63 11.81
CA ASN A 111 -27.71 -28.50 11.60
C ASN A 111 -26.53 -27.81 10.93
N GLY A 112 -26.56 -26.48 10.80
CA GLY A 112 -25.54 -25.63 10.17
C GLY A 112 -25.19 -25.94 8.71
N TYR A 113 -25.95 -26.79 8.01
CA TYR A 113 -25.57 -27.23 6.68
C TYR A 113 -25.99 -26.25 5.59
N ILE A 114 -25.02 -25.91 4.74
CA ILE A 114 -25.22 -25.10 3.54
C ILE A 114 -26.24 -25.80 2.63
N ILE A 115 -27.30 -25.10 2.27
CA ILE A 115 -28.30 -25.54 1.28
C ILE A 115 -28.15 -24.82 -0.07
N ARG A 116 -27.60 -23.60 -0.06
CA ARG A 116 -27.25 -22.84 -1.27
C ARG A 116 -26.06 -21.93 -0.95
N ASN A 117 -25.16 -21.77 -1.91
CA ASN A 117 -24.02 -20.87 -1.79
C ASN A 117 -23.72 -20.28 -3.18
N ASN A 118 -23.60 -18.96 -3.26
CA ASN A 118 -23.11 -18.27 -4.45
C ASN A 118 -21.84 -17.48 -4.09
N VAL A 119 -20.71 -17.93 -4.61
CA VAL A 119 -19.39 -17.33 -4.43
C VAL A 119 -19.09 -16.43 -5.64
N MET A 120 -18.87 -15.15 -5.40
CA MET A 120 -18.89 -14.13 -6.45
C MET A 120 -17.72 -13.15 -6.35
N ILE A 121 -17.06 -12.88 -7.48
CA ILE A 121 -15.98 -11.88 -7.59
C ILE A 121 -16.34 -10.71 -8.51
N ASN A 122 -15.92 -9.48 -8.17
CA ASN A 122 -16.32 -8.26 -8.85
C ASN A 122 -15.30 -7.80 -9.92
N ARG A 123 -15.64 -8.03 -11.19
CA ARG A 123 -14.83 -7.65 -12.35
C ARG A 123 -14.56 -6.15 -12.43
N ALA A 124 -15.54 -5.33 -12.04
CA ALA A 124 -15.42 -3.88 -12.09
C ALA A 124 -14.34 -3.36 -11.12
N VAL A 125 -14.19 -3.98 -9.96
CA VAL A 125 -13.11 -3.66 -9.00
C VAL A 125 -11.76 -4.02 -9.59
N PHE A 126 -11.65 -5.20 -10.21
CA PHE A 126 -10.39 -5.67 -10.76
C PHE A 126 -9.89 -4.77 -11.90
N GLU A 127 -10.78 -4.40 -12.81
CA GLU A 127 -10.47 -3.46 -13.89
C GLU A 127 -10.13 -2.07 -13.35
N LYS A 128 -10.98 -1.53 -12.47
CA LYS A 128 -10.85 -0.17 -11.94
C LYS A 128 -9.57 0.07 -11.15
N TYR A 129 -9.09 -0.95 -10.43
CA TYR A 129 -7.92 -0.84 -9.54
C TYR A 129 -6.71 -1.65 -10.02
N GLY A 130 -6.78 -2.21 -11.23
CA GLY A 130 -5.68 -2.93 -11.87
C GLY A 130 -5.19 -4.12 -11.05
N TYR A 131 -6.12 -4.97 -10.61
CA TYR A 131 -5.78 -6.23 -9.93
C TYR A 131 -5.10 -7.17 -10.92
N SER A 132 -3.93 -7.69 -10.55
CA SER A 132 -3.27 -8.75 -11.33
C SER A 132 -4.10 -10.04 -11.30
N THR A 133 -3.78 -11.00 -12.17
CA THR A 133 -4.42 -12.32 -12.11
C THR A 133 -4.24 -12.98 -10.73
N ASP A 134 -3.06 -12.83 -10.10
CA ASP A 134 -2.83 -13.36 -8.75
C ASP A 134 -3.67 -12.64 -7.69
N ASP A 135 -3.83 -11.31 -7.77
CA ASP A 135 -4.73 -10.58 -6.87
C ASP A 135 -6.17 -11.13 -6.98
N GLN A 136 -6.62 -11.44 -8.20
CA GLN A 136 -7.95 -12.00 -8.46
C GLN A 136 -8.09 -13.43 -7.94
N ILE A 137 -7.05 -14.26 -8.07
CA ILE A 137 -7.01 -15.61 -7.49
C ILE A 137 -7.10 -15.52 -5.96
N HIS A 138 -6.38 -14.62 -5.30
CA HIS A 138 -6.47 -14.46 -3.84
C HIS A 138 -7.85 -14.00 -3.37
N VAL A 139 -8.54 -13.14 -4.15
CA VAL A 139 -9.94 -12.79 -3.87
C VAL A 139 -10.84 -14.02 -4.00
N ALA A 140 -10.69 -14.80 -5.06
CA ALA A 140 -11.46 -16.03 -5.25
C ALA A 140 -11.18 -17.08 -4.15
N GLU A 141 -9.93 -17.21 -3.69
CA GLU A 141 -9.57 -18.06 -2.55
C GLU A 141 -10.21 -17.58 -1.25
N HIS A 142 -10.28 -16.27 -1.03
CA HIS A 142 -10.95 -15.66 0.13
C HIS A 142 -12.43 -16.01 0.16
N GLU A 143 -13.15 -15.76 -0.94
CA GLU A 143 -14.59 -16.04 -1.00
C GLU A 143 -14.88 -17.55 -0.89
N LEU A 144 -14.01 -18.41 -1.46
CA LEU A 144 -14.10 -19.85 -1.22
C LEU A 144 -13.84 -20.22 0.25
N GLY A 145 -12.99 -19.48 0.95
CA GLY A 145 -12.80 -19.64 2.39
C GLY A 145 -14.10 -19.42 3.18
N HIS A 146 -14.88 -18.40 2.83
CA HIS A 146 -16.23 -18.22 3.38
C HIS A 146 -17.12 -19.41 3.06
N ALA A 147 -17.09 -19.92 1.82
CA ALA A 147 -17.87 -21.10 1.43
C ALA A 147 -17.52 -22.36 2.25
N LEU A 148 -16.28 -22.46 2.73
CA LEU A 148 -15.79 -23.52 3.62
C LEU A 148 -16.19 -23.35 5.09
N GLY A 149 -16.88 -22.25 5.42
CA GLY A 149 -17.30 -21.90 6.79
C GLY A 149 -16.22 -21.16 7.58
N LEU A 150 -15.32 -20.43 6.92
CA LEU A 150 -14.34 -19.55 7.59
C LEU A 150 -14.87 -18.13 7.68
N ALA A 151 -14.75 -17.53 8.85
CA ALA A 151 -15.02 -16.12 9.04
C ALA A 151 -13.78 -15.29 8.68
N HIS A 152 -13.96 -13.98 8.70
CA HIS A 152 -12.85 -13.06 8.60
C HIS A 152 -11.81 -13.27 9.70
N ASN A 153 -10.53 -13.30 9.31
CA ASN A 153 -9.40 -13.14 10.23
C ASN A 153 -9.25 -11.63 10.62
N LYS A 154 -8.33 -11.31 11.52
CA LYS A 154 -8.05 -9.94 11.97
C LYS A 154 -7.71 -9.02 10.79
N VAL A 155 -8.18 -7.77 10.86
CA VAL A 155 -7.85 -6.73 9.87
C VAL A 155 -6.32 -6.56 9.80
N ASN A 156 -5.77 -6.56 8.58
CA ASN A 156 -4.33 -6.50 8.28
C ASN A 156 -3.51 -7.75 8.63
N SER A 157 -4.13 -8.88 8.95
CA SER A 157 -3.40 -10.14 9.12
C SER A 157 -2.82 -10.65 7.80
N LYS A 158 -1.78 -11.48 7.91
CA LYS A 158 -1.28 -12.32 6.83
C LYS A 158 -2.13 -13.60 6.78
N SER A 159 -3.27 -13.52 6.10
CA SER A 159 -4.25 -14.60 5.98
C SER A 159 -5.03 -14.38 4.68
N VAL A 160 -5.44 -15.46 4.02
CA VAL A 160 -6.34 -15.33 2.88
C VAL A 160 -7.67 -14.73 3.31
N MET A 161 -8.10 -15.00 4.55
CA MET A 161 -9.34 -14.52 5.17
C MET A 161 -9.22 -13.14 5.82
N ASN A 162 -8.16 -12.37 5.57
CA ASN A 162 -8.13 -10.95 5.96
C ASN A 162 -9.25 -10.19 5.19
N PRO A 163 -10.12 -9.41 5.87
CA PRO A 163 -11.32 -8.78 5.28
C PRO A 163 -11.13 -7.91 4.05
N ALA A 164 -9.89 -7.53 3.77
CA ALA A 164 -9.54 -6.77 2.57
C ALA A 164 -8.28 -7.34 1.90
N ASN A 165 -8.20 -8.67 1.82
CA ASN A 165 -7.06 -9.41 1.30
C ASN A 165 -6.97 -9.39 -0.23
N ARG A 166 -5.84 -8.97 -0.76
CA ARG A 166 -5.49 -9.20 -2.18
C ARG A 166 -4.08 -9.78 -2.37
N PHE A 167 -3.35 -9.97 -1.27
CA PHE A 167 -1.90 -10.19 -1.31
C PHE A 167 -1.48 -11.58 -0.88
N TYR A 168 -2.28 -12.23 -0.03
CA TYR A 168 -1.91 -13.49 0.58
C TYR A 168 -2.85 -14.58 0.05
N GLY A 169 -2.29 -15.64 -0.52
CA GLY A 169 -3.04 -16.87 -0.71
C GLY A 169 -3.25 -17.60 0.61
N ILE A 170 -3.80 -18.82 0.57
CA ILE A 170 -4.13 -19.62 1.78
C ILE A 170 -2.93 -19.80 2.71
N GLN A 171 -3.05 -19.34 3.96
CA GLN A 171 -2.01 -19.39 4.99
C GLN A 171 -2.25 -20.53 6.01
N PRO A 172 -1.25 -20.92 6.81
CA PRO A 172 -1.42 -21.97 7.83
C PRO A 172 -2.56 -21.72 8.83
N CYS A 173 -2.84 -20.47 9.19
CA CYS A 173 -3.98 -20.12 10.06
C CYS A 173 -5.34 -20.46 9.44
N ASP A 174 -5.45 -20.33 8.13
CA ASP A 174 -6.66 -20.63 7.36
C ASP A 174 -6.89 -22.15 7.28
N VAL A 175 -5.81 -22.90 7.08
CA VAL A 175 -5.83 -24.37 7.11
C VAL A 175 -6.24 -24.89 8.48
N ARG A 176 -5.70 -24.31 9.56
CA ARG A 176 -6.13 -24.64 10.93
C ARG A 176 -7.61 -24.33 11.15
N GLY A 177 -8.08 -23.17 10.67
CA GLY A 177 -9.49 -22.76 10.78
C GLY A 177 -10.41 -23.75 10.07
N MET A 178 -10.05 -24.16 8.86
CA MET A 178 -10.81 -25.13 8.08
C MET A 178 -10.84 -26.49 8.80
N ASN A 179 -9.68 -26.99 9.23
CA ASN A 179 -9.61 -28.26 9.96
C ASN A 179 -10.48 -28.22 11.23
N LYS A 180 -10.41 -27.12 12.00
CA LYS A 180 -11.24 -26.92 13.18
C LYS A 180 -12.73 -26.90 12.84
N ARG A 181 -13.15 -26.25 11.74
CA ARG A 181 -14.57 -26.22 11.33
C ARG A 181 -15.10 -27.62 11.03
N TYR A 182 -14.28 -28.45 10.40
CA TYR A 182 -14.68 -29.80 10.02
C TYR A 182 -14.51 -30.85 11.13
N SER A 183 -13.77 -30.55 12.20
CA SER A 183 -13.68 -31.38 13.40
C SER A 183 -14.67 -30.99 14.51
N THR A 184 -15.25 -29.78 14.47
CA THR A 184 -16.21 -29.30 15.47
C THR A 184 -17.62 -29.73 15.07
N ALA A 185 -18.39 -30.26 16.03
CA ALA A 185 -19.82 -30.49 15.87
C ALA A 185 -20.58 -29.17 15.65
N ILE A 186 -21.81 -29.24 15.18
CA ILE A 186 -22.64 -28.04 15.04
C ILE A 186 -23.49 -27.94 16.30
N ASP A 187 -23.38 -26.81 17.01
CA ASP A 187 -24.25 -26.52 18.14
C ASP A 187 -25.65 -26.22 17.62
N ASN A 188 -26.59 -27.08 17.99
CA ASN A 188 -27.99 -26.97 17.61
C ASN A 188 -28.65 -25.95 18.54
N ASP A 189 -28.55 -24.66 18.22
CA ASP A 189 -29.49 -23.70 18.81
C ASP A 189 -30.90 -24.17 18.45
N SER A 190 -31.82 -24.11 19.41
CA SER A 190 -33.22 -24.56 19.33
C SER A 190 -34.05 -23.69 18.37
N VAL A 191 -33.58 -23.55 17.13
CA VAL A 191 -34.20 -22.78 16.06
C VAL A 191 -35.21 -23.66 15.36
N ASN A 192 -36.38 -23.10 15.07
CA ASN A 192 -37.45 -23.76 14.33
C ASN A 192 -36.88 -24.43 13.05
N PRO A 193 -37.02 -25.77 12.89
CA PRO A 193 -36.42 -26.53 11.79
C PRO A 193 -36.92 -26.12 10.39
N ASN A 194 -37.97 -25.31 10.31
CA ASN A 194 -38.57 -24.84 9.05
C ASN A 194 -38.04 -23.48 8.57
N GLN A 195 -37.06 -22.87 9.25
CA GLN A 195 -36.53 -21.55 8.89
C GLN A 195 -35.08 -21.61 8.41
N TYR A 196 -34.84 -21.29 7.14
CA TYR A 196 -33.48 -21.13 6.60
C TYR A 196 -32.90 -19.75 6.92
N VAL A 197 -31.58 -19.67 7.09
CA VAL A 197 -30.85 -18.41 7.34
C VAL A 197 -30.01 -18.04 6.11
N ASP A 198 -30.14 -16.79 5.66
CA ASP A 198 -29.30 -16.20 4.61
C ASP A 198 -28.19 -15.34 5.25
N VAL A 199 -26.94 -15.54 4.83
CA VAL A 199 -25.75 -14.78 5.25
C VAL A 199 -25.01 -14.30 4.01
N ILE A 200 -24.50 -13.07 4.06
CA ILE A 200 -23.62 -12.54 3.01
C ILE A 200 -22.34 -12.02 3.66
N GLU A 201 -21.22 -12.65 3.32
CA GLU A 201 -19.88 -12.19 3.69
C GLU A 201 -19.28 -11.37 2.56
N TYR A 202 -18.63 -10.25 2.90
CA TYR A 202 -18.11 -9.30 1.91
C TYR A 202 -16.62 -9.08 2.09
N MET A 203 -15.84 -9.37 1.04
CA MET A 203 -14.47 -8.89 0.98
C MET A 203 -14.42 -7.42 0.53
N LYS A 204 -13.89 -6.57 1.39
CA LYS A 204 -13.77 -5.12 1.13
C LYS A 204 -12.53 -4.81 0.30
N VAL A 205 -12.59 -3.73 -0.47
CA VAL A 205 -11.39 -3.14 -1.08
C VAL A 205 -10.61 -2.36 -0.02
N LYS A 206 -9.33 -2.72 0.20
CA LYS A 206 -8.44 -1.95 1.08
C LYS A 206 -7.97 -0.68 0.39
N PRO A 207 -8.26 0.53 0.91
CA PRO A 207 -7.84 1.74 0.24
C PRO A 207 -6.31 1.92 0.28
N ARG A 208 -5.69 2.22 -0.87
CA ARG A 208 -4.21 2.25 -1.00
C ARG A 208 -3.73 3.27 -2.05
N VAL A 209 -2.64 3.97 -1.71
CA VAL A 209 -1.79 4.68 -2.68
C VAL A 209 -0.71 3.72 -3.16
N SER A 210 -0.64 3.49 -4.46
CA SER A 210 0.28 2.53 -5.07
C SER A 210 0.89 3.03 -6.38
N ARG A 211 1.87 2.30 -6.90
CA ARG A 211 2.53 2.57 -8.20
C ARG A 211 2.99 4.02 -8.34
N VAL A 212 3.48 4.60 -7.24
CA VAL A 212 3.86 6.01 -7.19
C VAL A 212 5.18 6.20 -7.92
N SER A 213 5.16 7.08 -8.92
CA SER A 213 6.35 7.60 -9.59
C SER A 213 6.44 9.11 -9.41
N TYR A 214 7.65 9.64 -9.47
CA TYR A 214 7.87 11.07 -9.33
C TYR A 214 9.02 11.53 -10.22
N LYS A 215 8.94 12.79 -10.68
CA LYS A 215 9.98 13.44 -11.47
C LYS A 215 10.06 14.92 -11.09
N TYR A 216 11.26 15.41 -10.82
CA TYR A 216 11.47 16.84 -10.64
C TYR A 216 11.49 17.53 -12.01
N ASN A 217 10.69 18.59 -12.14
CA ASN A 217 10.70 19.47 -13.30
C ASN A 217 11.37 20.78 -12.88
N ALA A 218 12.59 20.99 -13.39
CA ALA A 218 13.42 22.14 -13.04
C ALA A 218 12.86 23.46 -13.58
N THR A 219 12.33 23.47 -14.80
CA THR A 219 11.75 24.64 -15.46
C THR A 219 10.63 25.24 -14.62
N ASN A 220 9.70 24.42 -14.17
CA ASN A 220 8.52 24.86 -13.43
C ASN A 220 8.68 24.76 -11.90
N LYS A 221 9.87 24.38 -11.41
CA LYS A 221 10.16 24.21 -9.97
C LYS A 221 9.09 23.38 -9.25
N GLN A 222 8.72 22.26 -9.86
CA GLN A 222 7.63 21.39 -9.40
C GLN A 222 8.05 19.93 -9.32
N LEU A 223 7.41 19.17 -8.43
CA LEU A 223 7.47 17.72 -8.44
C LEU A 223 6.22 17.20 -9.15
N LEU A 224 6.42 16.46 -10.23
CA LEU A 224 5.38 15.67 -10.88
C LEU A 224 5.27 14.37 -10.10
N ILE A 225 4.10 14.08 -9.52
CA ILE A 225 3.85 12.85 -8.77
C ILE A 225 2.68 12.13 -9.42
N LYS A 226 2.90 10.92 -9.90
CA LYS A 226 1.87 10.07 -10.50
C LYS A 226 1.70 8.80 -9.70
N GLY A 227 0.53 8.19 -9.76
CA GLY A 227 0.30 6.88 -9.15
C GLY A 227 -1.14 6.42 -9.26
N GLN A 228 -1.45 5.35 -8.52
CA GLN A 228 -2.76 4.72 -8.44
C GLN A 228 -3.38 4.92 -7.05
N ALA A 229 -4.69 5.10 -7.04
CA ALA A 229 -5.54 5.42 -5.91
C ALA A 229 -6.68 4.39 -5.82
N GLU A 230 -6.46 3.38 -5.00
CA GLU A 230 -7.37 2.25 -4.85
C GLU A 230 -8.39 2.57 -3.75
N GLY A 231 -9.69 2.49 -4.04
CA GLY A 231 -10.75 2.65 -3.03
C GLY A 231 -11.02 4.09 -2.54
N PHE A 232 -10.51 5.13 -3.20
CA PHE A 232 -10.81 6.53 -2.86
C PHE A 232 -10.74 7.47 -4.06
N SER A 233 -11.37 8.65 -3.97
CA SER A 233 -11.49 9.61 -5.07
C SER A 233 -10.69 10.92 -4.89
N LYS A 234 -10.00 11.07 -3.76
CA LYS A 234 -9.21 12.26 -3.44
C LYS A 234 -7.83 11.86 -2.90
N ILE A 235 -6.80 12.46 -3.46
CA ILE A 235 -5.42 12.33 -2.98
C ILE A 235 -5.00 13.61 -2.25
N ALA A 236 -4.36 13.46 -1.10
CA ALA A 236 -3.77 14.54 -0.34
C ALA A 236 -2.25 14.48 -0.46
N VAL A 237 -1.62 15.64 -0.68
CA VAL A 237 -0.17 15.81 -0.69
C VAL A 237 0.21 16.85 0.35
N LYS A 238 1.05 16.45 1.31
CA LYS A 238 1.68 17.32 2.31
C LYS A 238 3.17 17.43 2.00
N TYR A 239 3.72 18.65 2.04
CA TYR A 239 5.15 18.88 1.85
C TYR A 239 5.75 19.49 3.12
N GLY A 240 6.60 18.74 3.83
CA GLY A 240 7.15 19.17 5.12
C GLY A 240 6.05 19.56 6.11
N HIS A 241 6.15 20.76 6.67
CA HIS A 241 5.17 21.33 7.61
C HIS A 241 4.08 22.17 6.92
N ASN A 242 4.05 22.21 5.58
CA ASN A 242 3.10 23.04 4.84
C ASN A 242 1.67 22.49 4.93
N LYS A 243 0.72 23.36 4.60
CA LYS A 243 -0.70 23.01 4.44
C LYS A 243 -0.87 21.87 3.43
N VAL A 244 -1.79 20.96 3.74
CA VAL A 244 -2.15 19.83 2.88
C VAL A 244 -2.88 20.34 1.65
N ARG A 245 -2.51 19.86 0.45
CA ARG A 245 -3.25 20.14 -0.79
C ARG A 245 -3.97 18.88 -1.25
N ILE A 246 -5.22 19.03 -1.67
CA ILE A 246 -6.07 17.91 -2.11
C ILE A 246 -6.25 17.98 -3.62
N PHE A 247 -6.12 16.83 -4.29
CA PHE A 247 -6.29 16.67 -5.73
C PHE A 247 -7.31 15.57 -6.02
N LYS A 248 -7.98 15.67 -7.16
CA LYS A 248 -8.92 14.65 -7.63
C LYS A 248 -8.16 13.44 -8.18
N VAL A 249 -8.71 12.26 -7.96
CA VAL A 249 -8.34 11.03 -8.66
C VAL A 249 -9.16 10.96 -9.94
N ASP A 250 -8.55 10.54 -11.04
CA ASP A 250 -9.21 10.45 -12.33
C ASP A 250 -10.13 9.21 -12.46
N LYS A 251 -10.77 9.08 -13.63
CA LYS A 251 -11.70 8.00 -13.92
C LYS A 251 -11.06 6.61 -14.02
N HIS A 252 -9.74 6.49 -14.03
CA HIS A 252 -9.01 5.22 -14.05
C HIS A 252 -8.31 4.93 -12.72
N SER A 253 -8.76 5.57 -11.64
CA SER A 253 -8.13 5.47 -10.33
C SER A 253 -6.69 5.98 -10.31
N ALA A 254 -6.24 6.73 -11.31
CA ALA A 254 -4.92 7.31 -11.34
C ALA A 254 -4.94 8.74 -10.80
N PHE A 255 -3.80 9.18 -10.30
CA PHE A 255 -3.59 10.57 -9.94
C PHE A 255 -2.34 11.10 -10.63
N ASN A 256 -2.39 12.37 -11.00
CA ASN A 256 -1.27 13.10 -11.59
C ASN A 256 -1.22 14.49 -10.94
N VAL A 257 -0.31 14.65 -10.01
CA VAL A 257 -0.15 15.87 -9.21
C VAL A 257 1.05 16.65 -9.71
N LYS A 258 0.82 17.93 -10.03
CA LYS A 258 1.85 18.92 -10.33
C LYS A 258 2.05 19.81 -9.09
N TYR A 259 3.03 19.50 -8.25
CA TYR A 259 3.22 20.19 -6.98
C TYR A 259 4.37 21.20 -7.04
N HIS A 260 4.05 22.50 -7.01
CA HIS A 260 5.04 23.57 -6.94
C HIS A 260 5.58 23.72 -5.51
N PHE A 261 6.91 23.82 -5.35
CA PHE A 261 7.53 23.88 -4.03
C PHE A 261 8.88 24.61 -4.03
N LYS A 262 9.28 25.06 -2.83
CA LYS A 262 10.61 25.63 -2.54
C LYS A 262 11.22 24.86 -1.38
N GLY A 263 12.55 24.85 -1.31
CA GLY A 263 13.29 24.17 -0.24
C GLY A 263 13.45 22.66 -0.42
N TYR A 264 13.78 22.00 0.69
CA TYR A 264 14.11 20.57 0.78
C TYR A 264 13.31 19.96 1.93
N GLY A 265 12.43 19.02 1.62
CA GLY A 265 11.48 18.48 2.56
C GLY A 265 10.88 17.18 2.05
N THR A 266 10.10 16.51 2.89
CA THR A 266 9.48 15.25 2.52
C THR A 266 8.07 15.50 1.98
N PHE A 267 7.77 14.96 0.80
CA PHE A 267 6.39 14.83 0.34
C PHE A 267 5.76 13.60 0.99
N THR A 268 4.56 13.76 1.54
CA THR A 268 3.73 12.65 2.03
C THR A 268 2.44 12.63 1.23
N VAL A 269 2.19 11.52 0.55
CA VAL A 269 1.05 11.30 -0.35
C VAL A 269 0.14 10.24 0.24
N TYR A 270 -1.17 10.53 0.38
CA TYR A 270 -2.15 9.60 0.95
C TYR A 270 -3.57 9.91 0.46
N GLY A 271 -4.42 8.90 0.42
CA GLY A 271 -5.84 9.01 0.13
C GLY A 271 -6.63 9.57 1.32
N VAL A 272 -7.65 10.37 1.00
CA VAL A 272 -8.58 10.93 1.99
C VAL A 272 -10.04 10.70 1.59
N ASN A 273 -10.92 10.61 2.58
CA ASN A 273 -12.36 10.56 2.34
C ASN A 273 -12.96 11.97 2.11
N ARG A 274 -14.29 12.05 1.97
CA ARG A 274 -15.01 13.33 1.77
C ARG A 274 -14.79 14.34 2.90
N LYS A 275 -14.61 13.86 4.13
CA LYS A 275 -14.34 14.66 5.34
C LYS A 275 -12.85 15.01 5.53
N GLY A 276 -11.98 14.63 4.58
CA GLY A 276 -10.53 14.86 4.67
C GLY A 276 -9.77 13.89 5.59
N LYS A 277 -10.45 12.89 6.19
CA LYS A 277 -9.79 11.87 7.02
C LYS A 277 -8.97 10.93 6.15
N ILE A 278 -7.77 10.57 6.62
CA ILE A 278 -6.86 9.63 5.95
C ILE A 278 -7.51 8.25 5.89
N VAL A 279 -7.48 7.62 4.71
CA VAL A 279 -8.05 6.28 4.48
C VAL A 279 -7.06 5.27 3.90
N SER A 280 -5.87 5.71 3.47
CA SER A 280 -4.85 4.83 2.89
C SER A 280 -3.52 4.86 3.66
N ASN A 281 -2.57 4.04 3.21
CA ASN A 281 -1.16 4.20 3.54
C ASN A 281 -0.62 5.59 3.14
N LYS A 282 0.47 6.00 3.81
CA LYS A 282 1.24 7.21 3.49
C LYS A 282 2.47 6.83 2.69
N TYR A 283 2.60 7.36 1.47
CA TYR A 283 3.79 7.23 0.65
C TYR A 283 4.70 8.45 0.85
N LYS A 284 5.98 8.22 1.21
CA LYS A 284 6.94 9.29 1.51
C LYS A 284 8.00 9.42 0.42
N ILE A 285 8.21 10.64 -0.07
CA ILE A 285 9.28 11.01 -1.01
C ILE A 285 10.19 12.01 -0.28
N GLY A 286 11.29 11.51 0.27
CA GLY A 286 12.33 12.33 0.91
C GLY A 286 13.09 13.19 -0.09
N SER A 287 13.76 14.24 0.39
CA SER A 287 14.50 15.16 -0.48
C SER A 287 15.64 14.49 -1.25
N ASN A 288 16.30 13.50 -0.64
CA ASN A 288 17.32 12.68 -1.29
C ASN A 288 16.84 11.95 -2.55
N LYS A 289 15.52 11.75 -2.70
CA LYS A 289 14.94 11.07 -3.88
C LYS A 289 14.75 11.99 -5.09
N TYR A 290 14.55 13.29 -4.88
CA TYR A 290 14.24 14.25 -5.95
C TYR A 290 15.29 15.35 -6.11
N ALA A 291 16.14 15.54 -5.11
CA ALA A 291 17.26 16.48 -5.15
C ALA A 291 18.57 15.72 -5.31
N THR A 292 19.51 16.37 -5.99
CA THR A 292 20.89 15.95 -6.09
C THR A 292 21.52 15.89 -4.71
N GLU A 293 22.35 14.88 -4.52
CA GLU A 293 23.13 14.71 -3.30
C GLU A 293 24.04 15.91 -3.05
N LYS A 294 24.36 16.21 -1.80
CA LYS A 294 25.28 17.32 -1.51
C LYS A 294 26.71 16.90 -1.85
N PRO A 295 27.55 17.78 -2.41
CA PRO A 295 28.94 17.44 -2.60
C PRO A 295 29.66 17.50 -1.24
N VAL A 296 30.75 16.74 -1.08
CA VAL A 296 31.54 16.70 0.15
C VAL A 296 32.87 17.40 -0.07
N VAL A 297 33.14 18.43 0.73
CA VAL A 297 34.45 19.10 0.76
C VAL A 297 35.32 18.35 1.76
N TYR A 298 36.20 17.48 1.28
CA TYR A 298 37.02 16.65 2.15
C TYR A 298 38.38 17.28 2.48
N LYS A 299 38.83 18.26 1.67
CA LYS A 299 40.05 19.02 1.94
C LYS A 299 39.98 20.41 1.33
N ASN A 300 40.57 21.40 1.99
CA ASN A 300 40.86 22.71 1.39
C ASN A 300 42.15 23.31 1.97
N THR A 301 42.82 24.13 1.17
CA THR A 301 44.10 24.78 1.52
C THR A 301 44.11 26.21 1.01
N ARG A 302 44.64 27.16 1.79
CA ARG A 302 44.69 28.57 1.40
C ARG A 302 46.09 29.15 1.45
N ASN A 303 46.49 29.86 0.39
CA ASN A 303 47.74 30.61 0.31
C ASN A 303 47.50 32.04 -0.22
N LYS A 304 48.58 32.80 -0.43
CA LYS A 304 48.52 34.19 -0.94
C LYS A 304 47.85 34.29 -2.33
N ASN A 305 47.91 33.23 -3.14
CA ASN A 305 47.38 33.21 -4.50
C ASN A 305 45.89 32.83 -4.55
N GLY A 306 45.39 32.10 -3.55
CA GLY A 306 43.98 31.72 -3.48
C GLY A 306 43.72 30.50 -2.60
N GLU A 307 42.57 29.87 -2.83
CA GLU A 307 42.11 28.69 -2.11
C GLU A 307 41.90 27.51 -3.07
N LYS A 308 42.47 26.35 -2.72
CA LYS A 308 42.28 25.08 -3.43
C LYS A 308 41.35 24.20 -2.59
N ILE A 309 40.30 23.68 -3.22
CA ILE A 309 39.23 22.91 -2.59
C ILE A 309 39.15 21.55 -3.28
N TYR A 310 39.13 20.49 -2.50
CA TYR A 310 39.03 19.10 -2.95
C TYR A 310 37.63 18.58 -2.61
N LEU A 311 36.96 18.08 -3.63
CA LEU A 311 35.54 17.78 -3.60
C LEU A 311 35.31 16.33 -4.00
N SER A 312 34.44 15.63 -3.25
CA SER A 312 33.72 14.49 -3.78
C SER A 312 32.32 14.92 -4.22
N ASN A 313 31.90 14.45 -5.37
CA ASN A 313 30.68 14.85 -6.04
C ASN A 313 30.03 13.67 -6.75
N VAL A 314 28.77 13.82 -7.12
CA VAL A 314 28.13 12.88 -8.05
C VAL A 314 28.50 13.27 -9.48
N ALA A 315 28.64 12.29 -10.37
CA ALA A 315 29.00 12.50 -11.76
C ALA A 315 28.09 11.67 -12.69
N PRO A 316 27.68 12.21 -13.85
CA PRO A 316 27.93 13.56 -14.32
C PRO A 316 27.06 14.61 -13.58
N SER A 317 27.63 15.75 -13.22
CA SER A 317 26.87 16.86 -12.63
C SER A 317 27.47 18.24 -12.91
N THR A 318 26.66 19.30 -12.82
CA THR A 318 27.16 20.67 -12.85
C THR A 318 27.51 21.12 -11.43
N ILE A 319 28.76 21.50 -11.19
CA ILE A 319 29.24 22.08 -9.94
C ILE A 319 29.25 23.59 -10.06
N ARG A 320 28.73 24.27 -9.03
CA ARG A 320 28.72 25.74 -8.93
C ARG A 320 29.29 26.19 -7.61
N VAL A 321 30.26 27.09 -7.70
CA VAL A 321 30.97 27.65 -6.56
C VAL A 321 30.58 29.11 -6.43
N PHE A 322 30.15 29.48 -5.23
CA PHE A 322 29.74 30.82 -4.90
C PHE A 322 30.65 31.38 -3.81
N ASN A 323 31.00 32.66 -3.90
CA ASN A 323 31.60 33.42 -2.81
C ASN A 323 30.65 34.54 -2.42
N ARG A 324 30.24 34.61 -1.14
CA ARG A 324 29.26 35.60 -0.65
C ARG A 324 27.98 35.64 -1.50
N GLY A 325 27.51 34.47 -1.93
CA GLY A 325 26.33 34.30 -2.77
C GLY A 325 26.51 34.60 -4.26
N LYS A 326 27.63 35.18 -4.70
CA LYS A 326 27.93 35.44 -6.12
C LYS A 326 28.62 34.24 -6.75
N LEU A 327 28.17 33.83 -7.94
CA LEU A 327 28.80 32.73 -8.70
C LEU A 327 30.22 33.14 -9.11
N VAL A 328 31.21 32.31 -8.79
CA VAL A 328 32.63 32.57 -9.11
C VAL A 328 33.26 31.51 -10.02
N LYS A 329 32.66 30.33 -10.08
CA LYS A 329 33.04 29.22 -10.97
C LYS A 329 31.87 28.27 -11.19
N GLU A 330 31.71 27.78 -12.41
CA GLU A 330 30.75 26.77 -12.82
C GLU A 330 31.43 25.84 -13.82
N PHE A 331 31.23 24.53 -13.71
CA PHE A 331 31.75 23.54 -14.64
C PHE A 331 30.98 22.22 -14.54
N VAL A 332 31.05 21.40 -15.60
CA VAL A 332 30.55 20.02 -15.58
C VAL A 332 31.65 19.12 -15.03
N ALA A 333 31.29 18.27 -14.09
CA ALA A 333 32.14 17.25 -13.49
C ALA A 333 31.72 15.88 -13.97
N ASP A 334 32.60 15.25 -14.75
CA ASP A 334 32.41 13.89 -15.29
C ASP A 334 33.04 12.81 -14.39
N SER A 335 33.83 13.21 -13.39
CA SER A 335 34.40 12.35 -12.36
C SER A 335 33.82 12.65 -10.98
N SER A 336 33.84 11.66 -10.09
CA SER A 336 33.37 11.76 -8.69
C SER A 336 34.32 12.51 -7.75
N GLY A 337 35.49 12.93 -8.24
CA GLY A 337 36.50 13.68 -7.50
C GLY A 337 37.00 14.87 -8.30
N ASN A 338 36.96 16.06 -7.70
CA ASN A 338 37.33 17.30 -8.37
C ASN A 338 38.18 18.21 -7.48
N THR A 339 39.12 18.92 -8.11
CA THR A 339 39.92 19.96 -7.46
C THR A 339 39.57 21.32 -8.05
N ILE A 340 39.23 22.26 -7.18
CA ILE A 340 38.76 23.60 -7.54
C ILE A 340 39.75 24.62 -6.99
N PHE A 341 40.33 25.44 -7.86
CA PHE A 341 41.10 26.62 -7.46
C PHE A 341 40.28 27.90 -7.63
N ILE A 342 40.23 28.74 -6.59
CA ILE A 342 39.64 30.08 -6.59
C ILE A 342 40.72 31.10 -6.24
N SER A 343 41.04 32.01 -7.17
CA SER A 343 42.08 33.01 -6.96
C SER A 343 41.72 34.05 -5.89
N GLN A 344 42.73 34.63 -5.25
CA GLN A 344 42.56 35.65 -4.22
C GLN A 344 41.75 36.87 -4.72
N LYS A 345 41.88 37.24 -6.01
CA LYS A 345 41.05 38.27 -6.67
C LYS A 345 39.54 37.96 -6.60
N LYS A 346 39.15 36.69 -6.76
CA LYS A 346 37.76 36.22 -6.66
C LYS A 346 37.29 36.05 -5.21
N LEU A 347 38.22 35.81 -4.28
CA LEU A 347 37.91 35.70 -2.85
C LEU A 347 37.62 37.06 -2.19
N ARG A 348 38.23 38.15 -2.66
CA ARG A 348 38.16 39.49 -2.04
C ARG A 348 38.55 39.43 -0.54
N LYS A 349 38.11 40.40 0.29
CA LYS A 349 38.41 40.46 1.73
C LYS A 349 37.74 39.36 2.58
N SER A 350 36.79 38.58 2.07
CA SER A 350 36.05 37.56 2.83
C SER A 350 35.74 36.33 1.97
N ASN A 351 36.12 35.14 2.43
CA ASN A 351 36.00 33.83 1.76
C ASN A 351 34.80 33.00 2.26
N SER A 352 33.59 33.54 2.18
CA SER A 352 32.37 32.76 2.50
C SER A 352 31.98 31.89 1.31
N ILE A 353 32.75 30.84 1.06
CA ILE A 353 32.56 29.96 -0.09
C ILE A 353 31.46 28.92 0.21
N THR A 354 30.56 28.76 -0.75
CA THR A 354 29.57 27.68 -0.75
C THR A 354 29.55 26.97 -2.10
N ILE A 355 29.30 25.67 -2.09
CA ILE A 355 29.26 24.84 -3.29
C ILE A 355 27.90 24.17 -3.38
N ASP A 356 27.29 24.15 -4.56
CA ASP A 356 26.23 23.21 -4.87
C ASP A 356 26.56 22.44 -6.15
N GLN A 357 25.86 21.31 -6.32
CA GLN A 357 25.91 20.50 -7.52
C GLN A 357 24.51 20.14 -8.01
N LYS A 358 24.39 19.85 -9.30
CA LYS A 358 23.13 19.50 -9.97
C LYS A 358 23.34 18.35 -10.96
N GLU A 359 22.73 17.21 -10.68
CA GLU A 359 22.55 16.11 -11.63
C GLU A 359 21.43 16.43 -12.63
N PHE A 360 21.50 15.79 -13.79
CA PHE A 360 20.42 15.84 -14.77
C PHE A 360 19.08 15.37 -14.16
N SER A 361 17.98 16.06 -14.49
CA SER A 361 16.62 15.75 -14.02
C SER A 361 16.36 15.77 -12.50
N LYS A 362 17.31 16.17 -11.66
CA LYS A 362 17.13 16.39 -10.22
C LYS A 362 17.14 17.87 -9.85
N LYS A 363 16.59 18.18 -8.67
CA LYS A 363 16.71 19.50 -8.06
C LYS A 363 18.16 19.69 -7.60
N THR A 364 18.74 20.88 -7.81
CA THR A 364 20.05 21.23 -7.24
C THR A 364 20.13 20.85 -5.76
N SER A 365 21.26 20.28 -5.35
CA SER A 365 21.58 19.97 -3.96
C SER A 365 21.50 21.18 -3.04
N VAL A 366 21.41 20.92 -1.73
CA VAL A 366 21.59 21.97 -0.73
C VAL A 366 23.05 22.44 -0.79
N LYS A 367 23.26 23.75 -0.73
CA LYS A 367 24.60 24.33 -0.67
C LYS A 367 25.37 23.82 0.55
N VAL A 368 26.61 23.40 0.34
CA VAL A 368 27.57 23.10 1.42
C VAL A 368 28.50 24.28 1.61
N LYS A 369 28.87 24.55 2.87
CA LYS A 369 29.85 25.57 3.21
C LYS A 369 31.25 24.95 3.11
N VAL A 370 32.18 25.68 2.54
CA VAL A 370 33.61 25.33 2.61
C VAL A 370 34.15 25.86 3.96
N PRO A 371 34.94 25.09 4.71
CA PRO A 371 35.59 25.56 5.93
C PRO A 371 36.41 26.82 5.67
N LYS A 372 36.23 27.86 6.51
CA LYS A 372 36.89 29.15 6.33
C LYS A 372 38.33 29.05 6.81
N LEU A 373 39.29 29.37 5.93
CA LEU A 373 40.72 29.36 6.22
C LEU A 373 41.34 30.76 6.17
N SER A 374 42.33 31.02 7.03
CA SER A 374 43.32 32.10 6.92
C SER A 374 44.43 31.73 5.93
N ILE A 375 45.26 32.69 5.54
CA ILE A 375 46.40 32.41 4.65
C ILE A 375 47.41 31.52 5.37
N GLY A 376 47.80 30.40 4.76
CA GLY A 376 48.71 29.42 5.33
C GLY A 376 48.01 28.21 5.96
N GLU A 377 46.70 28.29 6.18
CA GLU A 377 45.94 27.20 6.79
C GLU A 377 45.51 26.12 5.78
N ASN A 378 45.30 24.92 6.31
CA ASN A 378 44.72 23.77 5.65
C ASN A 378 43.61 23.16 6.51
N ASN A 379 42.67 22.48 5.88
CA ASN A 379 41.67 21.68 6.53
C ASN A 379 41.50 20.37 5.76
N VAL A 380 41.39 19.27 6.50
CA VAL A 380 41.18 17.91 5.99
C VAL A 380 40.18 17.24 6.91
N ILE A 381 39.18 16.58 6.33
CA ILE A 381 38.28 15.70 7.07
C ILE A 381 38.45 14.28 6.54
N ASN A 382 38.40 13.30 7.44
CA ASN A 382 38.20 11.91 7.03
C ASN A 382 36.73 11.78 6.62
N TYR A 383 36.47 11.53 5.35
CA TYR A 383 35.13 11.43 4.77
C TYR A 383 34.94 10.09 4.05
#